data_AF-A0A7W2FV92-F1
#
_entry.id   AF-A0A7W2FV92-F1
#
_cell.length_a   1.000
_cell.length_b   1.000
_cell.length_c   1.000
_cell.angle_alpha   90.00
_cell.angle_beta   90.00
_cell.angle_gamma   90.00
#
_symmetry.space_group_name_H-M   'P 1'
#
loop_
_entity.id
_entity.type
_entity.pdbx_description
1 polymer ?
#
loop_
_entity_poly.entity_id
_entity_poly.type
_entity_poly.pdbx_seq_one_letter_code
_entity_poly.pdbx_strand_id
1 'polypeptide(L)'
;MTQNIFINDTVEPVPDASSLPVIEVQCSVTLTPPTATDTCAGIITGTTATTTYSTQGEFTVIWVFDDGNGNITEQGQTVII
;
A
#
# COMPACT_ATOMS: atom_id res chain seq x y z
N MET A 1 37.01 -1.74 21.01
CA MET A 1 36.48 -2.53 19.88
C MET A 1 35.09 -1.99 19.62
N THR A 2 34.86 -1.36 18.47
CA THR A 2 33.53 -0.95 18.04
C THR A 2 32.87 -2.14 17.39
N GLN A 3 31.74 -2.58 17.94
CA GLN A 3 30.92 -3.62 17.32
C GLN A 3 29.97 -2.91 16.36
N ASN A 4 30.20 -3.04 15.05
CA ASN A 4 29.25 -2.59 14.05
C ASN A 4 28.15 -3.65 13.95
N ILE A 5 27.06 -3.42 14.67
CA ILE A 5 25.85 -4.25 14.56
C ILE A 5 25.12 -3.81 13.29
N PHE A 6 25.00 -4.71 12.32
CA PHE A 6 24.04 -4.57 11.24
C PHE A 6 22.75 -5.26 11.67
N ILE A 7 21.73 -4.49 12.02
CA ILE A 7 20.36 -5.03 12.15
C ILE A 7 19.83 -5.09 10.73
N ASN A 8 19.71 -6.29 10.17
CA ASN A 8 19.06 -6.47 8.89
C ASN A 8 17.57 -6.65 9.12
N ASP A 9 16.77 -5.77 8.53
CA ASP A 9 15.32 -5.93 8.57
C ASP A 9 14.92 -7.11 7.67
N THR A 10 13.97 -7.90 8.14
CA THR A 10 13.45 -9.08 7.44
C THR A 10 11.95 -9.25 7.63
N VAL A 11 11.29 -8.26 8.25
CA VAL A 11 9.86 -8.30 8.53
C VAL A 11 9.14 -7.54 7.44
N GLU A 12 8.17 -8.19 6.81
CA GLU A 12 7.34 -7.53 5.81
C GLU A 12 6.31 -6.59 6.46
N PRO A 13 5.99 -5.45 5.82
CA PRO A 13 4.91 -4.57 6.26
C PRO A 13 3.58 -5.31 6.34
N VAL A 14 2.83 -5.12 7.43
CA VAL A 14 1.50 -5.71 7.58
C VAL A 14 0.44 -4.65 7.27
N PRO A 15 -0.40 -4.81 6.21
CA PRO A 15 -1.49 -3.89 5.92
C PRO A 15 -2.41 -3.68 7.13
N ASP A 16 -2.73 -2.43 7.45
CA ASP A 16 -3.54 -2.09 8.63
C ASP A 16 -5.00 -2.54 8.46
N ALA A 17 -5.45 -2.64 7.21
CA ALA A 17 -6.70 -3.26 6.83
C ALA A 17 -6.45 -4.64 6.20
N SER A 18 -7.19 -5.66 6.64
CA SER A 18 -7.10 -7.00 6.06
C SER A 18 -7.50 -7.05 4.57
N SER A 19 -8.36 -6.12 4.16
CA SER A 19 -8.83 -5.97 2.77
C SER A 19 -9.33 -4.54 2.54
N LEU A 20 -9.17 -4.04 1.32
CA LEU A 20 -9.67 -2.72 0.94
C LEU A 20 -11.11 -2.81 0.42
N PRO A 21 -11.97 -1.83 0.73
CA PRO A 21 -13.33 -1.82 0.23
C PRO A 21 -13.35 -1.59 -1.28
N VAL A 22 -14.38 -2.15 -1.93
CA VAL A 22 -14.74 -1.79 -3.31
C VAL A 22 -15.27 -0.36 -3.32
N ILE A 23 -14.79 0.45 -4.26
CA ILE A 23 -15.26 1.82 -4.47
C ILE A 23 -16.14 1.83 -5.71
N GLU A 24 -17.38 2.28 -5.56
CA GLU A 24 -18.37 2.37 -6.64
C GLU A 24 -18.95 3.79 -6.68
N VAL A 25 -18.68 4.52 -7.77
CA VAL A 25 -19.17 5.89 -8.03
C VAL A 25 -19.49 6.03 -9.52
N GLN A 26 -20.12 7.13 -9.96
CA GLN A 26 -20.55 7.29 -11.36
C GLN A 26 -19.73 8.27 -12.21
N CYS A 27 -18.91 9.12 -11.58
CA CYS A 27 -18.28 10.25 -12.29
C CYS A 27 -16.77 10.20 -12.17
N SER A 28 -16.27 10.32 -10.95
CA SER A 28 -14.85 10.21 -10.67
C SER A 28 -14.61 9.95 -9.19
N VAL A 29 -13.43 9.37 -8.90
CA VAL A 29 -12.93 9.23 -7.55
C VAL A 29 -11.43 9.51 -7.53
N THR A 30 -10.97 10.09 -6.42
CA THR A 30 -9.56 10.09 -6.04
C THR A 30 -9.40 9.21 -4.81
N LEU A 31 -8.60 8.16 -4.93
CA LEU A 31 -8.34 7.19 -3.89
C LEU A 31 -7.46 7.79 -2.80
N THR A 32 -7.79 7.48 -1.55
CA THR A 32 -6.89 7.74 -0.42
C THR A 32 -5.98 6.53 -0.24
N PRO A 33 -4.66 6.72 -0.19
CA PRO A 33 -3.72 5.63 0.07
C PRO A 33 -4.02 4.90 1.39
N PRO A 34 -4.02 3.56 1.38
CA PRO A 34 -4.06 2.77 2.61
C PRO A 34 -2.70 2.80 3.31
N THR A 35 -2.65 2.26 4.52
CA THR A 35 -1.44 2.15 5.33
C THR A 35 -1.14 0.70 5.72
N ALA A 36 0.13 0.43 5.97
CA ALA A 36 0.64 -0.79 6.58
C ALA A 36 1.54 -0.41 7.75
N THR A 37 1.63 -1.29 8.75
CA THR A 37 2.55 -1.15 9.88
C THR A 37 3.65 -2.19 9.76
N ASP A 38 4.89 -1.73 9.81
CA ASP A 38 6.07 -2.56 10.01
C ASP A 38 6.68 -2.30 11.39
N THR A 39 7.19 -3.36 12.02
CA THR A 39 7.74 -3.28 13.39
C THR A 39 9.07 -2.55 13.49
N CYS A 40 9.82 -2.45 12.39
CA CYS A 40 11.12 -1.80 12.29
C CYS A 40 11.02 -0.41 11.66
N ALA A 41 10.28 -0.27 10.55
CA ALA A 41 10.12 0.97 9.78
C ALA A 41 8.95 1.85 10.25
N GLY A 42 7.97 1.29 10.97
CA GLY A 42 6.78 2.02 11.46
C GLY A 42 5.65 2.06 10.43
N ILE A 43 4.99 3.21 10.30
CA ILE A 43 3.83 3.36 9.41
C ILE A 43 4.31 3.60 7.97
N ILE A 44 3.81 2.78 7.04
CA ILE A 44 4.11 2.84 5.62
C ILE A 44 2.84 3.20 4.87
N THR A 45 2.92 4.22 4.02
CA THR A 45 1.80 4.64 3.16
C THR A 45 1.89 3.93 1.82
N GLY A 46 0.81 3.29 1.39
CA GLY A 46 0.76 2.57 0.12
C GLY A 46 0.97 3.50 -1.07
N THR A 47 1.69 3.02 -2.08
CA THR A 47 1.89 3.73 -3.35
C THR A 47 1.28 2.97 -4.51
N THR A 48 0.89 3.69 -5.56
CA THR A 48 0.36 3.08 -6.79
C THR A 48 0.60 4.02 -7.98
N ALA A 49 0.42 3.51 -9.20
CA ALA A 49 0.67 4.28 -10.42
C ALA A 49 -0.39 5.37 -10.68
N THR A 50 -1.64 5.16 -10.24
CA THR A 50 -2.74 6.10 -10.47
C THR A 50 -3.72 6.05 -9.31
N THR A 51 -4.12 7.22 -8.83
CA THR A 51 -5.09 7.36 -7.72
C THR A 51 -6.39 8.02 -8.17
N THR A 52 -6.50 8.47 -9.41
CA THR A 52 -7.70 9.16 -9.90
C THR A 52 -8.30 8.43 -11.09
N TYR A 53 -9.59 8.13 -11.00
CA TYR A 53 -10.35 7.41 -12.02
C TYR A 53 -11.57 8.24 -12.38
N SER A 54 -11.82 8.45 -13.68
CA SER A 54 -12.93 9.26 -14.19
C SER A 54 -13.55 8.70 -15.48
N THR A 55 -13.12 7.51 -15.90
CA THR A 55 -13.63 6.83 -17.09
C THR A 55 -14.40 5.62 -16.60
N GLN A 56 -15.60 5.42 -17.16
CA GLN A 56 -16.46 4.29 -16.86
C GLN A 56 -15.72 2.95 -17.03
N GLY A 57 -15.86 2.06 -16.06
CA GLY A 57 -15.22 0.75 -16.08
C GLY A 57 -14.83 0.21 -14.71
N GLU A 58 -14.37 -1.04 -14.70
CA GLU A 58 -13.83 -1.73 -13.53
C GLU A 58 -12.30 -1.73 -13.58
N PHE A 59 -11.68 -1.26 -12.51
CA PHE A 59 -10.23 -1.15 -12.36
C PHE A 59 -9.77 -1.89 -11.11
N THR A 60 -8.65 -2.61 -11.23
CA THR A 60 -7.94 -3.16 -10.07
C THR A 60 -6.71 -2.30 -9.79
N VAL A 61 -6.67 -1.69 -8.62
CA VAL A 61 -5.55 -0.88 -8.12
C VAL A 61 -4.69 -1.75 -7.24
N ILE A 62 -3.39 -1.78 -7.52
CA ILE A 62 -2.41 -2.47 -6.67
C ILE A 62 -1.70 -1.41 -5.84
N TRP A 63 -1.84 -1.53 -4.52
CA TRP A 63 -1.12 -0.73 -3.54
C TRP A 63 0.14 -1.47 -3.11
N VAL A 64 1.28 -0.78 -3.18
CA VAL A 64 2.60 -1.30 -2.79
C VAL A 64 3.02 -0.64 -1.49
N PHE A 65 3.32 -1.45 -0.48
CA PHE A 65 3.89 -1.06 0.80
C PHE A 65 5.35 -1.49 0.82
N ASP A 66 6.25 -0.56 0.53
CA ASP A 66 7.71 -0.74 0.57
C ASP A 66 8.25 -0.06 1.83
N ASP A 67 8.94 -0.82 2.68
CA ASP A 67 9.51 -0.33 3.93
C ASP A 67 10.88 0.38 3.75
N GLY A 68 11.44 0.36 2.53
CA GLY A 68 12.76 0.90 2.23
C GLY A 68 13.94 0.05 2.70
N ASN A 69 13.66 -1.11 3.31
CA ASN A 69 14.64 -2.10 3.77
C ASN A 69 14.61 -3.40 2.95
N GLY A 70 13.85 -3.41 1.86
CA GLY A 70 13.77 -4.51 0.91
C GLY A 70 12.62 -5.48 1.18
N ASN A 71 11.74 -5.17 2.13
CA ASN A 71 10.52 -5.93 2.35
C ASN A 71 9.33 -5.18 1.73
N ILE A 72 8.53 -5.91 0.95
CA ILE A 72 7.43 -5.34 0.18
C ILE A 72 6.19 -6.20 0.40
N THR A 73 5.06 -5.54 0.67
CA THR A 73 3.74 -6.16 0.65
C THR A 73 2.83 -5.44 -0.35
N GLU A 74 1.92 -6.18 -0.97
CA GLU A 74 0.97 -5.63 -1.95
C GLU A 74 -0.48 -5.89 -1.52
N GLN A 75 -1.39 -4.98 -1.86
CA GLN A 75 -2.83 -5.15 -1.64
C GLN A 75 -3.67 -4.60 -2.79
N GLY A 76 -4.63 -5.40 -3.26
CA GLY A 76 -5.56 -5.02 -4.33
C GLY A 76 -6.78 -4.24 -3.83
N GLN A 77 -7.25 -3.28 -4.62
CA GLN A 77 -8.50 -2.56 -4.43
C GLN A 77 -9.28 -2.48 -5.74
N THR A 78 -10.57 -2.82 -5.71
CA THR A 78 -11.46 -2.69 -6.87
C THR A 78 -12.12 -1.31 -6.89
N VAL A 79 -12.12 -0.68 -8.06
CA VAL A 79 -12.76 0.62 -8.32
C VAL A 79 -13.66 0.48 -9.54
N ILE A 80 -14.92 0.89 -9.38
CA ILE A 80 -15.94 0.88 -10.42
C ILE A 80 -16.42 2.33 -10.59
N ILE A 81 -16.25 2.87 -11.79
CA ILE A 81 -16.74 4.20 -12.20
C ILE A 81 -17.93 4.02 -13.14
#